data_AF-A0A7C2TW13-F1
#
_entry.id   AF-A0A7C2TW13-F1
#
_cell.length_a   1.000
_cell.length_b   1.000
_cell.length_c   1.000
_cell.angle_alpha   90.00
_cell.angle_beta   90.00
_cell.angle_gamma   90.00
#
_symmetry.space_group_name_H-M   'P 1'
#
loop_
_entity.id
_entity.type
_entity.pdbx_description
1 polymer ?
#
loop_
_entity_poly.entity_id
_entity_poly.type
_entity_poly.pdbx_seq_one_letter_code
_entity_poly.pdbx_strand_id
1 'polypeptide(L)'
;MKCHECGRHITPRSKFCPYCGKPASPRRGHKTNARTAKPNWPLYVTLVIAGVAIGVLAVRWLQKPDSMAASQFDPTLRGEQLAQLYPAVYEVASQFNCPCGSCSDGVEVCDCEMVRGAAEVRLFIYQLLQAHHPPHVIEMVAEKYGHRKDDTTTTPQFELVPPSSWQAPSSNQQLPKTSN
;
A
#
# COMPACT_ATOMS: atom_id res chain seq x y z
N MET A 1 -4.10 73.11 -1.46
CA MET A 1 -5.20 72.57 -2.30
C MET A 1 -5.36 73.46 -3.51
N LYS A 2 -5.78 72.96 -4.67
CA LYS A 2 -5.96 73.80 -5.87
C LYS A 2 -7.40 74.29 -5.95
N CYS A 3 -7.60 75.54 -6.38
CA CYS A 3 -8.92 76.03 -6.73
C CYS A 3 -9.43 75.26 -7.95
N HIS A 4 -10.65 74.74 -7.91
CA HIS A 4 -11.22 73.99 -9.04
C HIS A 4 -11.50 74.89 -10.26
N GLU A 5 -11.61 76.20 -10.03
CA GLU A 5 -11.99 77.18 -11.05
C GLU A 5 -10.77 77.77 -11.77
N CYS A 6 -9.72 78.12 -11.04
CA CYS A 6 -8.53 78.75 -11.63
C CYS A 6 -7.27 77.88 -11.57
N GLY A 7 -7.33 76.68 -10.99
CA GLY A 7 -6.23 75.73 -10.90
C GLY A 7 -5.08 76.14 -9.96
N ARG A 8 -5.07 77.37 -9.44
CA ARG A 8 -4.00 77.89 -8.57
C ARG A 8 -4.07 77.30 -7.16
N HIS A 9 -2.91 77.20 -6.52
CA HIS A 9 -2.81 76.71 -5.15
C HIS A 9 -3.35 77.75 -4.16
N ILE A 10 -4.26 77.34 -3.29
CA ILE A 10 -4.89 78.16 -2.25
C ILE A 10 -4.64 77.57 -0.87
N THR A 11 -4.63 78.45 0.12
CA THR A 11 -4.48 78.11 1.53
C THR A 11 -5.66 77.27 2.02
N PRO A 12 -5.43 76.18 2.78
CA PRO A 12 -6.44 75.21 3.16
C PRO A 12 -7.57 75.74 4.09
N ARG A 13 -7.51 77.01 4.53
CA ARG A 13 -8.49 77.64 5.42
C ARG A 13 -9.17 78.90 4.87
N SER A 14 -8.85 79.34 3.65
CA SER A 14 -9.49 80.51 3.05
C SER A 14 -10.90 80.15 2.55
N LYS A 15 -11.93 80.91 2.94
CA LYS A 15 -13.32 80.71 2.47
C LYS A 15 -13.50 81.04 0.98
N PHE A 16 -12.65 81.89 0.42
CA PHE A 16 -12.68 82.33 -0.98
C PHE A 16 -11.28 82.25 -1.60
N CYS A 17 -11.20 82.05 -2.91
CA CYS A 17 -9.94 82.10 -3.64
C CYS A 17 -9.51 83.56 -3.84
N PRO A 18 -8.30 83.97 -3.42
CA PRO A 18 -7.83 85.36 -3.58
C PRO A 18 -7.59 85.75 -5.04
N TYR A 19 -7.49 84.77 -5.95
CA TYR A 19 -7.19 85.03 -7.36
C TYR A 19 -8.44 85.10 -8.26
N CYS A 20 -9.53 84.41 -7.90
CA CYS A 20 -10.74 84.39 -8.73
C CYS A 20 -12.01 84.80 -7.98
N GLY A 21 -11.94 85.09 -6.68
CA GLY A 21 -13.06 85.53 -5.83
C GLY A 21 -14.09 84.44 -5.50
N LYS A 22 -14.06 83.29 -6.17
CA LYS A 22 -15.03 82.20 -5.95
C LYS A 22 -14.81 81.47 -4.62
N PRO A 23 -15.88 80.95 -3.98
CA PRO A 23 -15.77 80.25 -2.71
C PRO A 23 -14.90 78.99 -2.85
N ALA A 24 -13.96 78.82 -1.93
CA ALA A 24 -13.17 77.61 -1.85
C ALA A 24 -14.04 76.52 -1.20
N SER A 25 -14.50 75.56 -2.00
CA SER A 25 -15.35 74.47 -1.52
C SER A 25 -14.63 73.68 -0.41
N PRO A 26 -15.17 73.63 0.83
CA PRO A 26 -14.57 72.85 1.89
C PRO A 26 -14.70 71.37 1.53
N ARG A 27 -13.57 70.65 1.44
CA ARG A 27 -13.60 69.19 1.42
C ARG A 27 -14.24 68.72 2.73
N ARG A 28 -15.49 68.29 2.67
CA ARG A 28 -16.11 67.53 3.76
C ARG A 28 -15.24 66.30 3.97
N GLY A 29 -14.56 66.25 5.11
CA GLY A 29 -13.80 65.08 5.52
C GLY A 29 -14.74 63.89 5.52
N HIS A 30 -14.52 62.97 4.57
CA HIS A 30 -15.28 61.73 4.49
C HIS A 30 -14.93 60.92 5.74
N LYS A 31 -15.78 60.98 6.77
CA LYS A 31 -15.74 60.04 7.88
C LYS A 31 -16.05 58.66 7.31
N THR A 32 -15.03 57.92 6.93
CA THR A 32 -15.15 56.48 6.74
C THR A 32 -15.46 55.91 8.12
N ASN A 33 -16.73 55.58 8.35
CA ASN A 33 -17.11 54.76 9.48
C ASN A 33 -16.48 53.39 9.27
N ALA A 34 -15.31 53.17 9.87
CA ALA A 34 -14.76 51.85 10.06
C ALA A 34 -15.76 51.08 10.94
N ARG A 35 -16.66 50.35 10.30
CA ARG A 35 -17.48 49.34 10.98
C ARG A 35 -16.50 48.28 11.47
N THR A 36 -16.05 48.40 12.71
CA THR A 36 -15.48 47.29 13.47
C THR A 36 -16.56 46.23 13.56
N ALA A 37 -16.54 45.30 12.59
CA ALA A 37 -17.37 44.12 12.60
C ALA A 37 -16.98 43.31 13.84
N LYS A 38 -17.86 43.32 14.85
CA LYS A 38 -17.71 42.46 16.03
C LYS A 38 -17.75 41.00 15.52
N PRO A 39 -16.68 40.21 15.71
CA PRO A 39 -16.69 38.83 15.28
C PRO A 39 -17.78 38.11 16.09
N ASN A 40 -18.72 37.53 15.36
CA ASN A 40 -19.74 36.64 15.89
C ASN A 40 -19.08 35.33 16.29
N TRP A 41 -18.41 35.35 17.45
CA TRP A 41 -17.83 34.19 18.14
C TRP A 41 -18.66 32.90 18.05
N PRO A 42 -20.00 32.90 18.23
CA PRO A 42 -20.79 31.68 18.06
C PRO A 42 -20.68 31.07 16.65
N LEU A 43 -20.51 31.87 15.61
CA LEU A 43 -20.37 31.41 14.22
C LEU A 43 -18.98 30.82 13.94
N TYR A 44 -17.95 31.30 14.65
CA TYR A 44 -16.62 30.71 14.57
C TYR A 44 -16.58 29.32 15.22
N VAL A 45 -17.19 29.17 16.40
CA VAL A 45 -17.25 27.89 17.12
C VAL A 45 -18.00 26.83 16.31
N THR A 46 -19.11 27.18 15.66
CA THR A 46 -19.86 26.23 14.83
C THR A 46 -19.07 25.74 13.61
N LEU A 47 -18.31 26.62 12.96
CA LEU A 47 -17.44 26.24 11.83
C LEU A 47 -16.33 25.28 12.24
N VAL A 48 -15.69 25.49 13.39
CA VAL A 48 -14.63 24.60 13.89
C VAL A 48 -15.18 23.21 14.20
N ILE A 49 -16.31 23.13 14.91
CA ILE A 49 -16.94 21.84 15.26
C ILE A 49 -17.38 21.10 13.99
N ALA A 50 -17.99 21.80 13.02
CA ALA A 50 -18.37 21.19 11.75
C ALA A 50 -17.15 20.66 10.98
N GLY A 51 -16.04 21.41 10.95
CA GLY A 51 -14.79 20.96 10.32
C GLY A 51 -14.21 19.71 10.98
N VAL A 52 -14.20 19.64 12.31
CA VAL A 52 -13.74 18.46 13.05
C VAL A 52 -14.65 17.26 12.78
N ALA A 53 -15.97 17.44 12.81
CA ALA A 53 -16.93 16.37 12.53
C ALA A 53 -16.78 15.82 11.10
N ILE A 54 -16.63 16.70 10.11
CA ILE A 54 -16.38 16.32 8.71
C ILE A 54 -15.03 15.59 8.59
N GLY A 55 -13.99 16.08 9.26
CA GLY A 55 -12.68 15.43 9.29
C GLY A 55 -12.74 14.00 9.87
N VAL A 56 -13.43 13.82 11.01
CA VAL A 56 -13.63 12.49 11.62
C VAL A 56 -14.46 11.57 10.73
N LEU A 57 -15.50 12.09 10.08
CA LEU A 57 -16.31 11.35 9.10
C LEU A 57 -15.49 10.95 7.88
N ALA A 58 -14.67 11.85 7.34
CA ALA A 58 -13.80 11.58 6.21
C ALA A 58 -12.74 10.53 6.55
N VAL A 59 -12.10 10.63 7.72
CA VAL A 59 -11.16 9.61 8.22
C VAL A 59 -11.86 8.27 8.40
N ARG A 60 -13.08 8.24 8.95
CA ARG A 60 -13.86 6.99 9.05
C ARG A 60 -14.26 6.41 7.69
N TRP A 61 -14.51 7.26 6.70
CA TRP A 61 -14.81 6.82 5.34
C TRP A 61 -13.57 6.33 4.60
N LEU A 62 -12.39 6.91 4.85
CA LEU A 62 -11.10 6.39 4.37
C LEU A 62 -10.64 5.14 5.11
N GLN A 63 -11.16 4.88 6.31
CA GLN A 63 -10.95 3.64 7.06
C GLN A 63 -11.98 2.56 6.74
N LYS A 64 -12.86 2.75 5.74
CA LYS A 64 -13.45 1.57 5.10
C LYS A 64 -12.26 0.82 4.53
N PRO A 65 -11.94 -0.40 5.00
CA PRO A 65 -10.95 -1.19 4.33
C PRO A 65 -11.47 -1.29 2.91
N ASP A 66 -10.73 -0.73 1.96
CA ASP A 66 -10.84 -1.16 0.58
C ASP A 66 -10.91 -2.67 0.69
N SER A 67 -12.06 -3.24 0.28
CA SER A 67 -12.25 -4.67 0.17
C SER A 67 -10.99 -5.17 -0.49
N MET A 68 -10.07 -5.69 0.33
CA MET A 68 -8.75 -6.02 -0.13
C MET A 68 -9.02 -6.88 -1.34
N ALA A 69 -8.44 -6.52 -2.48
CA ALA A 69 -8.32 -7.44 -3.59
C ALA A 69 -7.85 -8.72 -2.91
N ALA A 70 -8.77 -9.67 -2.70
CA ALA A 70 -8.45 -10.98 -2.22
C ALA A 70 -7.46 -11.40 -3.27
N SER A 71 -6.18 -11.41 -2.90
CA SER A 71 -5.12 -11.80 -3.80
C SER A 71 -5.55 -13.16 -4.28
N GLN A 72 -6.06 -13.20 -5.50
CA GLN A 72 -6.61 -14.41 -6.08
C GLN A 72 -5.40 -15.31 -6.13
N PHE A 73 -5.39 -16.28 -5.24
CA PHE A 73 -4.32 -17.25 -5.17
C PHE A 73 -4.22 -17.87 -6.55
N ASP A 74 -3.04 -17.79 -7.16
CA ASP A 74 -2.78 -18.35 -8.47
C ASP A 74 -2.43 -19.83 -8.28
N PRO A 75 -3.32 -20.78 -8.64
CA PRO A 75 -3.09 -22.21 -8.43
C PRO A 75 -2.00 -22.78 -9.33
N THR A 76 -1.52 -22.01 -10.32
CA THR A 76 -0.44 -22.41 -11.22
C THR A 76 0.95 -22.24 -10.58
N LEU A 77 1.06 -21.48 -9.49
CA LEU A 77 2.30 -21.35 -8.70
C LEU A 77 2.74 -22.72 -8.16
N ARG A 78 4.04 -23.00 -8.30
CA ARG A 78 4.64 -24.29 -7.92
C ARG A 78 6.08 -24.13 -7.46
N GLY A 79 6.58 -25.16 -6.77
CA GLY A 79 7.96 -25.25 -6.33
C GLY A 79 8.41 -24.01 -5.56
N GLU A 80 9.53 -23.42 -5.98
CA GLU A 80 10.14 -22.27 -5.31
C GLU A 80 9.24 -21.02 -5.32
N GLN A 81 8.50 -20.77 -6.40
CA GLN A 81 7.61 -19.61 -6.46
C GLN A 81 6.46 -19.72 -5.45
N LEU A 82 5.93 -20.93 -5.27
CA LEU A 82 4.90 -21.21 -4.26
C LEU A 82 5.48 -21.07 -2.85
N ALA A 83 6.70 -21.56 -2.62
CA ALA A 83 7.39 -21.42 -1.34
C ALA A 83 7.66 -19.95 -0.97
N GLN A 84 8.00 -19.11 -1.95
CA GLN A 84 8.30 -17.70 -1.75
C GLN A 84 7.05 -16.86 -1.48
N LEU A 85 5.97 -17.06 -2.26
CA LEU A 85 4.74 -16.26 -2.11
C LEU A 85 3.82 -16.78 -1.01
N TYR A 86 3.73 -18.11 -0.85
CA TYR A 86 2.77 -18.77 0.03
C TYR A 86 3.43 -19.92 0.82
N PRO A 87 4.35 -19.60 1.76
CA PRO A 87 5.12 -20.62 2.48
C PRO A 87 4.25 -21.61 3.25
N ALA A 88 3.12 -21.16 3.83
CA ALA A 88 2.20 -22.05 4.54
C ALA A 88 1.45 -23.02 3.60
N VAL A 89 1.13 -22.58 2.37
CA VAL A 89 0.52 -23.46 1.36
C VAL A 89 1.55 -24.50 0.92
N TYR A 90 2.80 -24.07 0.70
CA TYR A 90 3.90 -24.96 0.33
C TYR A 90 4.17 -26.02 1.40
N GLU A 91 4.21 -25.62 2.68
CA GLU A 91 4.42 -26.55 3.80
C GLU A 91 3.38 -27.66 3.83
N VAL A 92 2.09 -27.30 3.77
CA VAL A 92 1.01 -28.29 3.74
C VAL A 92 1.07 -29.12 2.45
N ALA A 93 1.20 -28.48 1.29
CA ALA A 93 1.25 -29.17 0.00
C ALA A 93 2.41 -30.18 -0.08
N SER A 94 3.54 -29.88 0.55
CA SER A 94 4.73 -30.73 0.58
C SER A 94 4.50 -32.08 1.26
N GLN A 95 3.44 -32.22 2.05
CA GLN A 95 3.08 -33.44 2.74
C GLN A 95 2.16 -34.36 1.92
N PHE A 96 1.74 -33.97 0.72
CA PHE A 96 0.79 -34.73 -0.08
C PHE A 96 1.35 -35.06 -1.47
N ASN A 97 1.01 -36.25 -1.97
CA ASN A 97 1.22 -36.63 -3.36
C ASN A 97 0.00 -36.21 -4.19
N CYS A 98 0.22 -35.95 -5.48
CA CYS A 98 -0.84 -35.54 -6.37
C CYS A 98 -1.93 -36.64 -6.50
N PRO A 99 -3.20 -36.36 -6.18
CA PRO A 99 -4.26 -37.38 -6.16
C PRO A 99 -4.90 -37.63 -7.53
N CYS A 100 -4.33 -37.10 -8.62
CA CYS A 100 -4.89 -37.24 -9.98
C CYS A 100 -4.81 -38.67 -10.53
N GLY A 101 -4.04 -39.56 -9.88
CA GLY A 101 -3.88 -40.96 -10.29
C GLY A 101 -2.87 -41.21 -11.43
N SER A 102 -2.39 -40.15 -12.09
CA SER A 102 -1.41 -40.24 -13.18
C SER A 102 -0.02 -39.74 -12.80
N CYS A 103 0.09 -38.97 -11.70
CA CYS A 103 1.34 -38.37 -11.25
C CYS A 103 1.78 -39.00 -9.92
N SER A 104 3.08 -39.19 -9.75
CA SER A 104 3.70 -39.60 -8.48
C SER A 104 4.32 -38.44 -7.70
N ASP A 105 4.31 -37.24 -8.29
CA ASP A 105 4.96 -36.07 -7.71
C ASP A 105 4.15 -35.46 -6.57
N GLY A 106 4.85 -34.72 -5.71
CA GLY A 106 4.25 -33.97 -4.63
C GLY A 106 3.33 -32.85 -5.15
N VAL A 107 2.27 -32.55 -4.38
CA VAL A 107 1.33 -31.46 -4.68
C VAL A 107 2.05 -30.12 -4.75
N GLU A 108 3.18 -29.93 -4.08
CA GLU A 108 3.97 -28.71 -4.11
C GLU A 108 4.69 -28.45 -5.45
N VAL A 109 4.97 -29.49 -6.25
CA VAL A 109 5.75 -29.38 -7.51
C VAL A 109 4.91 -29.74 -8.75
N CYS A 110 3.97 -30.68 -8.63
CA CYS A 110 3.21 -31.23 -9.75
C CYS A 110 2.37 -30.17 -10.50
N ASP A 111 2.40 -30.15 -11.83
CA ASP A 111 1.71 -29.15 -12.65
C ASP A 111 0.49 -29.68 -13.39
N CYS A 112 -0.04 -30.84 -12.99
CA CYS A 112 -1.21 -31.38 -13.66
C CYS A 112 -2.47 -30.56 -13.35
N GLU A 113 -3.22 -30.22 -14.40
CA GLU A 113 -4.53 -29.54 -14.34
C GLU A 113 -5.71 -30.53 -14.44
N MET A 114 -5.45 -31.81 -14.18
CA MET A 114 -6.47 -32.84 -14.19
C MET A 114 -7.48 -32.62 -13.05
N VAL A 115 -8.68 -33.21 -13.18
CA VAL A 115 -9.68 -33.22 -12.11
C VAL A 115 -9.09 -33.86 -10.85
N ARG A 116 -9.21 -33.20 -9.69
CA ARG A 116 -8.51 -33.57 -8.44
C ARG A 116 -6.98 -33.56 -8.58
N GLY A 117 -6.43 -32.73 -9.46
CA GLY A 117 -4.99 -32.52 -9.62
C GLY A 117 -4.40 -31.56 -8.59
N ALA A 118 -3.09 -31.36 -8.66
CA ALA A 118 -2.34 -30.53 -7.71
C ALA A 118 -2.85 -29.08 -7.62
N ALA A 119 -3.28 -28.49 -8.75
CA ALA A 119 -3.83 -27.14 -8.78
C ALA A 119 -5.09 -26.98 -7.89
N GLU A 120 -6.00 -27.96 -7.94
CA GLU A 120 -7.22 -27.97 -7.13
C GLU A 120 -6.90 -28.11 -5.64
N VAL A 121 -5.96 -29.01 -5.31
CA VAL A 121 -5.54 -29.26 -3.92
C VAL A 121 -4.87 -28.02 -3.33
N ARG A 122 -3.97 -27.34 -4.07
CA ARG A 122 -3.33 -26.10 -3.61
C ARG A 122 -4.34 -25.00 -3.33
N LEU A 123 -5.31 -24.81 -4.23
CA LEU A 123 -6.36 -23.81 -4.04
C LEU A 123 -7.20 -24.12 -2.79
N PHE A 124 -7.50 -25.40 -2.57
CA PHE A 124 -8.24 -25.84 -1.38
C PHE A 124 -7.44 -25.61 -0.09
N ILE A 125 -6.14 -25.92 -0.08
CA ILE A 125 -5.23 -25.64 1.04
C ILE A 125 -5.23 -24.13 1.35
N TYR A 126 -5.05 -23.29 0.33
CA TYR A 126 -5.07 -21.84 0.49
C TYR A 126 -6.39 -21.35 1.11
N GLN A 127 -7.53 -21.87 0.65
CA GLN A 127 -8.83 -21.50 1.18
C GLN A 127 -9.00 -21.92 2.64
N LEU A 128 -8.54 -23.10 3.03
CA LEU A 128 -8.61 -23.57 4.42
C LEU A 128 -7.70 -22.75 5.35
N LEU A 129 -6.52 -22.35 4.87
CA LEU A 129 -5.59 -21.52 5.64
C LEU A 129 -6.13 -20.11 5.94
N GLN A 130 -7.18 -19.64 5.25
CA GLN A 130 -7.84 -18.38 5.59
C GLN A 130 -8.64 -18.48 6.91
N ALA A 131 -9.04 -19.68 7.32
CA ALA A 131 -9.89 -19.90 8.48
C ALA A 131 -9.26 -20.82 9.56
N HIS A 132 -8.26 -21.62 9.21
CA HIS A 132 -7.70 -22.66 10.07
C HIS A 132 -6.16 -22.70 10.04
N HIS A 133 -5.57 -23.24 11.11
CA HIS A 133 -4.11 -23.38 11.24
C HIS A 133 -3.58 -24.64 10.51
N PRO A 134 -2.32 -24.64 10.04
CA PRO A 134 -1.72 -25.72 9.25
C PRO A 134 -1.96 -27.16 9.73
N PRO A 135 -1.81 -27.52 11.02
CA PRO A 135 -2.00 -28.92 11.47
C PRO A 135 -3.43 -29.42 11.20
N HIS A 136 -4.44 -28.57 11.43
CA HIS A 136 -5.82 -28.94 11.18
C HIS A 136 -6.14 -28.96 9.68
N VAL A 137 -5.50 -28.08 8.90
CA VAL A 137 -5.63 -28.09 7.44
C VAL A 137 -5.10 -29.39 6.85
N ILE A 138 -3.97 -29.90 7.35
CA ILE A 138 -3.41 -31.19 6.91
C ILE A 138 -4.43 -32.31 7.13
N GLU A 139 -5.09 -32.36 8.30
CA GLU A 139 -6.14 -33.36 8.58
C GLU A 139 -7.31 -33.25 7.60
N MET A 140 -7.83 -32.04 7.36
CA MET A 140 -8.95 -31.81 6.44
C MET A 140 -8.60 -32.14 4.98
N VAL A 141 -7.37 -31.85 4.55
CA VAL A 141 -6.89 -32.19 3.20
C VAL A 141 -6.71 -33.69 3.06
N ALA A 142 -6.15 -34.35 4.07
CA ALA A 142 -5.99 -35.81 4.10
C ALA A 142 -7.35 -36.52 4.07
N GLU A 143 -8.35 -36.01 4.80
CA GLU A 143 -9.71 -36.55 4.79
C GLU A 143 -10.37 -36.41 3.40
N LYS A 144 -10.19 -35.26 2.74
CA LYS A 144 -10.85 -34.98 1.45
C LYS A 144 -10.16 -35.62 0.24
N TYR A 145 -8.83 -35.57 0.18
CA TYR A 145 -8.06 -35.99 -0.98
C TYR A 145 -7.20 -37.23 -0.73
N GLY A 146 -6.88 -37.57 0.52
CA GLY A 146 -5.97 -38.68 0.84
C GLY A 146 -4.52 -38.41 0.44
N HIS A 147 -3.76 -39.48 0.15
CA HIS A 147 -2.42 -39.43 -0.43
C HIS A 147 -1.38 -38.62 0.35
N ARG A 148 -1.43 -38.67 1.69
CA ARG A 148 -0.36 -38.12 2.53
C ARG A 148 0.92 -38.91 2.28
N LYS A 149 2.04 -38.22 2.11
CA LYS A 149 3.38 -38.81 2.09
C LYS A 149 3.60 -39.38 3.49
N ASP A 150 3.78 -40.69 3.61
CA ASP A 150 4.03 -41.31 4.91
C ASP A 150 5.31 -40.71 5.53
N ASP A 151 5.25 -40.36 6.82
CA ASP A 151 6.35 -39.73 7.56
C ASP A 151 7.60 -40.66 7.70
N THR A 152 7.55 -41.88 7.17
CA THR A 152 8.66 -42.85 7.17
C THR A 152 9.91 -42.37 6.41
N THR A 153 9.81 -41.26 5.68
CA THR A 153 10.95 -40.60 5.00
C THR A 153 11.13 -39.14 5.47
N THR A 154 11.02 -38.84 6.77
CA THR A 154 11.54 -37.58 7.33
C THR A 154 12.33 -37.82 8.61
N THR A 155 13.53 -38.33 8.41
CA THR A 155 14.69 -37.68 9.01
C THR A 155 15.70 -37.53 7.88
N PRO A 156 15.74 -36.40 7.14
CA PRO A 156 17.04 -35.93 6.72
C PRO A 156 17.79 -35.73 8.03
N GLN A 157 18.61 -36.72 8.37
CA GLN A 157 19.62 -36.56 9.38
C GLN A 157 20.40 -35.35 8.89
N PHE A 158 20.14 -34.21 9.52
CA PHE A 158 21.09 -33.13 9.62
C PHE A 158 22.26 -33.74 10.41
N GLU A 159 22.96 -34.68 9.78
CA GLU A 159 24.29 -35.05 10.16
C GLU A 159 25.04 -33.73 10.00
N LEU A 160 25.40 -33.17 11.15
CA LEU A 160 26.31 -32.06 11.29
C LEU A 160 27.60 -32.44 10.54
N VAL A 161 27.64 -32.24 9.23
CA VAL A 161 28.88 -32.26 8.46
C VAL A 161 29.54 -30.92 8.78
N PRO A 162 30.66 -30.90 9.52
CA PRO A 162 31.39 -29.66 9.76
C PRO A 162 31.86 -29.07 8.42
N PRO A 163 31.83 -27.74 8.24
CA PRO A 163 32.29 -27.11 7.01
C PRO A 163 33.83 -27.15 6.95
N SER A 164 34.41 -28.21 6.39
CA SER A 164 35.86 -28.29 6.18
C SER A 164 36.30 -28.97 4.88
N SER A 165 35.57 -28.79 3.78
CA SER A 165 36.11 -29.16 2.46
C SER A 165 35.52 -28.33 1.32
N TRP A 166 35.93 -27.06 1.25
CA TRP A 166 36.02 -26.37 -0.03
C TRP A 166 37.21 -26.96 -0.79
N GLN A 167 36.96 -28.03 -1.57
CA GLN A 167 37.89 -28.42 -2.63
C GLN A 167 37.61 -27.50 -3.83
N ALA A 168 38.55 -26.61 -4.07
CA ALA A 168 38.57 -25.71 -5.21
C ALA A 168 38.66 -26.50 -6.54
N PRO A 169 38.12 -25.97 -7.65
CA PRO A 169 38.23 -26.57 -8.96
C PRO A 169 39.70 -26.65 -9.43
N SER A 170 40.12 -27.87 -9.80
CA SER A 170 41.43 -28.17 -10.40
C SER A 170 41.56 -27.50 -11.77
N SER A 171 42.20 -26.32 -11.80
CA SER A 171 42.76 -25.74 -13.02
C SER A 171 44.04 -26.47 -13.39
N ASN A 172 43.98 -27.46 -14.27
CA ASN A 172 45.16 -28.01 -14.94
C ASN A 172 45.14 -27.60 -16.41
N GLN A 173 45.50 -26.34 -16.68
CA GLN A 173 45.85 -25.88 -18.02
C GLN A 173 47.27 -26.38 -18.34
N GLN A 174 47.34 -27.43 -19.15
CA GLN A 174 48.58 -27.89 -19.75
C GLN A 174 48.95 -26.92 -20.90
N LEU A 175 49.98 -26.10 -20.70
CA LEU A 175 50.64 -25.31 -21.74
C LEU A 175 51.17 -26.24 -22.87
N PRO A 176 50.94 -25.95 -24.16
CA PRO A 176 51.70 -26.58 -25.23
C PRO A 176 53.13 -26.01 -25.26
N LYS A 177 54.11 -26.91 -25.16
CA LYS A 177 55.53 -26.62 -25.34
C LYS A 177 55.81 -26.27 -26.79
N THR A 178 56.51 -25.16 -27.01
CA THR A 178 57.22 -24.85 -28.24
C THR A 178 58.38 -25.84 -28.42
N SER A 179 58.57 -26.38 -29.62
CA SER A 179 59.85 -26.94 -30.04
C SER A 179 60.16 -26.50 -31.48
N ASN A 180 61.42 -26.14 -31.66
CA ASN A 180 62.15 -25.74 -32.88
C ASN A 180 61.65 -26.29 -34.20
#